data_AF-A0A381Y094-F1
#
_entry.id   AF-A0A381Y094-F1
#
_cell.length_a   1.000
_cell.length_b   1.000
_cell.length_c   1.000
_cell.angle_alpha   90.00
_cell.angle_beta   90.00
_cell.angle_gamma   90.00
#
_symmetry.space_group_name_H-M   'P 1'
#
loop_
_entity.id
_entity.type
_entity.pdbx_description
1 polymer ?
#
loop_
_entity_poly.entity_id
_entity_poly.type
_entity_poly.pdbx_seq_one_letter_code
_entity_poly.pdbx_strand_id
1 'polypeptide(L)'
;FDFLTDVKTTDFTLQIELSDDQSKAYLNVIPPKEIIEPLTIERVLAALREENVFQGFDREFIEKIIKERIYFEPVVVASGKTPVHGKNGHPELLFLPEKFRPSPESSINLRELPVMQKVTEGQELVRVEQATMGEDGYTITGRLITANSGKQYRIRPGRNTRFNPEGTHIIAASEGIVCLGNDSISVERIKYMDKVDGSVGRVRFDGIVSVRGNISDRCSVEAVRIEVGGSVGKASLRSIGDIRVAQGLKGTVVQCGGSLHAGNMVDTQASIFDHAVVDEFILNSKVFCGSTLQINATDGYACGGVLQAGNLIRLSNVGLPVDKKRKNKSSNEQEIPPQTLIEVGISLKNRKQFNELEKRARESLYALQDDLS
;
A
#
# COMPACT_ATOMS: atom_id res chain seq x y z
N PHE A 1 -62.81 -14.53 54.22
CA PHE A 1 -61.93 -14.92 53.10
C PHE A 1 -60.47 -14.79 53.59
N ASP A 2 -60.11 -15.52 54.66
CA ASP A 2 -58.87 -15.34 55.42
C ASP A 2 -57.99 -16.61 55.40
N PHE A 3 -57.89 -17.29 54.26
CA PHE A 3 -57.24 -18.61 54.18
C PHE A 3 -56.09 -18.70 53.16
N LEU A 4 -55.46 -17.58 52.77
CA LEU A 4 -54.42 -17.61 51.73
C LEU A 4 -53.14 -16.81 52.01
N THR A 5 -52.88 -16.38 53.24
CA THR A 5 -51.61 -15.71 53.57
C THR A 5 -51.10 -16.16 54.92
N ASP A 6 -50.44 -17.31 54.97
CA ASP A 6 -49.46 -17.64 56.02
C ASP A 6 -48.58 -18.81 55.58
N VAL A 7 -47.88 -18.65 54.45
CA VAL A 7 -46.64 -19.41 54.27
C VAL A 7 -45.58 -18.68 55.09
N LYS A 8 -45.31 -19.20 56.29
CA LYS A 8 -44.20 -18.72 57.12
C LYS A 8 -42.90 -19.11 56.43
N THR A 9 -42.27 -18.17 55.73
CA THR A 9 -40.91 -18.35 55.21
C THR A 9 -39.93 -18.24 56.37
N THR A 10 -39.31 -19.38 56.72
CA THR A 10 -38.29 -19.52 57.76
C THR A 10 -36.86 -19.39 57.24
N ASP A 11 -36.68 -19.39 55.91
CA ASP A 11 -35.38 -19.36 55.25
C ASP A 11 -35.15 -18.10 54.43
N PHE A 12 -33.88 -17.70 54.29
CA PHE A 12 -33.46 -16.64 53.37
C PHE A 12 -33.72 -17.07 51.92
N THR A 13 -34.44 -16.25 51.16
CA THR A 13 -34.59 -16.43 49.73
C THR A 13 -33.45 -15.69 49.02
N LEU A 14 -32.60 -16.44 48.31
CA LEU A 14 -31.52 -15.89 47.50
C LEU A 14 -32.01 -15.83 46.05
N GLN A 15 -32.16 -14.64 45.51
CA GLN A 15 -32.44 -14.42 44.09
C GLN A 15 -31.14 -14.09 43.39
N ILE A 16 -30.76 -14.90 42.41
CA ILE A 16 -29.55 -14.70 41.62
C ILE A 16 -30.00 -14.38 40.20
N GLU A 17 -29.54 -13.24 39.69
CA GLU A 17 -29.79 -12.81 38.32
C GLU A 17 -28.45 -12.76 37.57
N LEU A 18 -28.41 -13.41 36.40
CA LEU A 18 -27.25 -13.41 35.52
C LEU A 18 -27.44 -12.32 34.46
N SER A 19 -26.38 -11.58 34.16
CA SER A 19 -26.38 -10.71 32.97
C SER A 19 -26.48 -11.54 31.69
N ASP A 20 -27.15 -11.02 30.66
CA ASP A 20 -27.33 -11.67 29.34
C ASP A 20 -26.01 -12.21 28.74
N ASP A 21 -24.91 -11.48 28.94
CA ASP A 21 -23.58 -11.84 28.44
C ASP A 21 -22.84 -12.87 29.33
N GLN A 22 -23.48 -13.35 30.41
CA GLN A 22 -22.87 -14.22 31.42
C GLN A 22 -21.54 -13.67 31.96
N SER A 23 -21.43 -12.34 32.05
CA SER A 23 -20.23 -11.63 32.50
C SER A 23 -20.30 -11.22 33.97
N LYS A 24 -21.51 -11.10 34.53
CA LYS A 24 -21.77 -10.68 35.91
C LYS A 24 -22.92 -11.47 36.52
N ALA A 25 -22.83 -11.76 37.82
CA ALA A 25 -23.91 -12.33 38.63
C ALA A 25 -24.32 -11.32 39.70
N TYR A 26 -25.61 -11.06 39.78
CA TYR A 26 -26.24 -10.22 40.77
C TYR A 26 -26.89 -11.10 41.82
N LEU A 27 -26.65 -10.82 43.09
CA LEU A 27 -27.31 -11.46 44.21
C LEU A 27 -28.23 -10.44 44.87
N ASN A 28 -29.48 -10.85 45.05
CA ASN A 28 -30.45 -10.15 45.87
C ASN A 28 -30.87 -11.08 47.02
N VAL A 29 -30.72 -10.60 48.26
CA VAL A 29 -31.03 -11.36 49.47
C VAL A 29 -32.35 -10.85 50.05
N ILE A 30 -33.33 -11.74 50.17
CA ILE A 30 -34.63 -11.46 50.79
C ILE A 30 -34.67 -12.15 52.17
N PRO A 31 -34.70 -11.39 53.29
CA PRO A 31 -34.74 -11.95 54.62
C PRO A 31 -36.11 -12.57 54.95
N PRO A 32 -36.16 -13.65 55.76
CA PRO A 32 -37.40 -14.25 56.25
C PRO A 32 -38.07 -13.39 57.34
N LYS A 33 -39.35 -13.68 57.64
CA LYS A 33 -40.11 -13.01 58.72
C LYS A 33 -39.57 -13.37 60.12
N GLU A 34 -39.01 -14.56 60.29
CA GLU A 34 -38.32 -15.01 61.50
C GLU A 34 -36.95 -15.59 61.09
N ILE A 35 -35.87 -15.05 61.63
CA ILE A 35 -34.50 -15.52 61.34
C ILE A 35 -34.15 -16.60 62.36
N ILE A 36 -34.22 -17.86 61.94
CA ILE A 36 -33.88 -19.02 62.78
C ILE A 36 -32.40 -19.40 62.63
N GLU A 37 -31.87 -19.32 61.41
CA GLU A 37 -30.45 -19.55 61.11
C GLU A 37 -29.83 -18.35 60.39
N PRO A 38 -28.58 -17.95 60.71
CA PRO A 38 -27.90 -16.88 60.00
C PRO A 38 -27.48 -17.32 58.58
N LEU A 39 -27.57 -16.41 57.61
CA LEU A 39 -27.06 -16.64 56.26
C LEU A 39 -25.53 -16.80 56.30
N THR A 40 -25.04 -17.99 55.92
CA THR A 40 -23.62 -18.30 55.81
C THR A 40 -23.10 -18.11 54.39
N ILE A 41 -21.81 -17.76 54.27
CA ILE A 41 -21.12 -17.61 52.97
C ILE A 41 -21.22 -18.90 52.16
N GLU A 42 -21.16 -20.06 52.81
CA GLU A 42 -21.29 -21.37 52.17
C GLU A 42 -22.66 -21.57 51.51
N ARG A 43 -23.76 -21.10 52.15
CA ARG A 43 -25.10 -21.12 51.54
C ARG A 43 -25.18 -20.22 50.31
N VAL A 44 -24.55 -19.05 50.35
CA VAL A 44 -24.50 -18.12 49.20
C VAL A 44 -23.68 -18.71 48.05
N LEU A 45 -22.53 -19.30 48.34
CA LEU A 45 -21.69 -19.96 47.33
C LEU A 45 -22.35 -21.22 46.75
N ALA A 46 -23.12 -21.96 47.54
CA ALA A 46 -23.90 -23.10 47.06
C ALA A 46 -25.00 -22.66 46.09
N ALA A 47 -25.78 -21.64 46.45
CA ALA A 47 -26.82 -21.07 45.58
C ALA A 47 -26.24 -20.52 44.27
N LEU A 48 -25.09 -19.86 44.32
CA LEU A 48 -24.40 -19.39 43.11
C LEU A 48 -23.95 -20.54 42.20
N ARG A 49 -23.51 -21.67 42.77
CA ARG A 49 -23.14 -22.86 41.99
C ARG A 49 -24.35 -23.56 41.36
N GLU A 50 -25.50 -23.58 42.04
CA GLU A 50 -26.76 -24.10 41.48
C GLU A 50 -27.18 -23.32 40.22
N GLU A 51 -26.92 -22.02 40.20
CA GLU A 51 -27.16 -21.13 39.06
C GLU A 51 -25.99 -21.08 38.05
N ASN A 52 -25.12 -22.11 38.05
CA ASN A 52 -23.98 -22.28 37.12
C ASN A 52 -22.88 -21.22 37.21
N VAL A 53 -22.74 -20.50 38.33
CA VAL A 53 -21.60 -19.61 38.59
C VAL A 53 -20.48 -20.43 39.23
N PHE A 54 -19.34 -20.56 38.54
CA PHE A 54 -18.22 -21.39 38.99
C PHE A 54 -16.96 -20.59 39.29
N GLN A 55 -16.81 -19.38 38.75
CA GLN A 55 -15.61 -18.56 38.87
C GLN A 55 -15.93 -17.07 39.01
N GLY A 56 -14.95 -16.29 39.50
CA GLY A 56 -15.07 -14.83 39.60
C GLY A 56 -15.76 -14.32 40.86
N PHE A 57 -15.89 -15.15 41.90
CA PHE A 57 -16.50 -14.78 43.19
C PHE A 57 -15.70 -13.71 43.91
N ASP A 58 -16.37 -12.63 44.30
CA ASP A 58 -15.80 -11.63 45.21
C ASP A 58 -16.14 -11.99 46.66
N ARG A 59 -15.31 -12.85 47.27
CA ARG A 59 -15.56 -13.41 48.61
C ARG A 59 -15.59 -12.33 49.69
N GLU A 60 -14.72 -11.34 49.60
CA GLU A 60 -14.66 -10.22 50.55
C GLU A 60 -15.93 -9.38 50.48
N PHE A 61 -16.45 -9.18 49.27
CA PHE A 61 -17.67 -8.43 49.05
C PHE A 61 -18.92 -9.20 49.52
N ILE A 62 -18.97 -10.52 49.32
CA ILE A 62 -20.05 -11.39 49.84
C ILE A 62 -20.06 -11.37 51.39
N GLU A 63 -18.90 -11.42 52.03
CA GLU A 63 -18.78 -11.29 53.49
C GLU A 63 -19.31 -9.94 54.00
N LYS A 64 -19.00 -8.88 53.26
CA LYS A 64 -19.49 -7.54 53.56
C LYS A 64 -21.01 -7.44 53.45
N ILE A 65 -21.62 -8.00 52.41
CA ILE A 65 -23.08 -8.05 52.23
C ILE A 65 -23.76 -8.73 53.43
N ILE A 66 -23.21 -9.86 53.89
CA ILE A 66 -23.75 -10.62 55.04
C ILE A 66 -23.60 -9.83 56.34
N LYS A 67 -22.44 -9.18 56.54
CA LYS A 67 -22.14 -8.40 57.76
C LYS A 67 -22.97 -7.11 57.84
N GLU A 68 -23.12 -6.41 56.72
CA GLU A 68 -23.84 -5.13 56.63
C GLU A 68 -25.36 -5.32 56.41
N ARG A 69 -25.83 -6.56 56.21
CA ARG A 69 -27.25 -6.91 56.00
C ARG A 69 -27.89 -6.12 54.84
N ILE A 70 -27.18 -6.06 53.72
CA ILE A 70 -27.68 -5.43 52.50
C ILE A 70 -28.74 -6.36 51.90
N TYR A 71 -30.00 -5.92 51.97
CA TYR A 71 -31.18 -6.68 51.53
C TYR A 71 -31.95 -5.89 50.49
N PHE A 72 -32.69 -6.59 49.64
CA PHE A 72 -33.55 -6.01 48.59
C PHE A 72 -32.81 -5.16 47.55
N GLU A 73 -31.49 -5.24 47.48
CA GLU A 73 -30.67 -4.57 46.48
C GLU A 73 -29.87 -5.62 45.69
N PRO A 74 -29.96 -5.63 44.34
CA PRO A 74 -29.18 -6.54 43.52
C PRO A 74 -27.73 -6.04 43.46
N VAL A 75 -26.80 -6.83 43.99
CA VAL A 75 -25.38 -6.47 44.04
C VAL A 75 -24.52 -7.47 43.27
N VAL A 76 -23.50 -6.99 42.58
CA VAL A 76 -22.59 -7.85 41.81
C VAL A 76 -21.73 -8.65 42.78
N VAL A 77 -21.88 -9.98 42.76
CA VAL A 77 -21.14 -10.92 43.62
C VAL A 77 -20.14 -11.78 42.87
N ALA A 78 -20.27 -11.85 41.55
CA ALA A 78 -19.28 -12.47 40.68
C ALA A 78 -19.10 -11.70 39.38
N SER A 79 -17.86 -11.61 38.89
CA SER A 79 -17.52 -11.01 37.60
C SER A 79 -16.52 -11.85 36.82
N GLY A 80 -16.76 -11.97 35.52
CA GLY A 80 -15.85 -12.60 34.58
C GLY A 80 -14.72 -11.67 34.16
N LYS A 81 -13.65 -12.22 33.60
CA LYS A 81 -12.56 -11.43 33.00
C LYS A 81 -12.88 -11.16 31.54
N THR A 82 -12.90 -9.90 31.12
CA THR A 82 -13.03 -9.53 29.71
C THR A 82 -11.75 -9.87 28.95
N PRO A 83 -11.84 -10.44 27.72
CA PRO A 83 -10.66 -10.71 26.90
C PRO A 83 -10.01 -9.39 26.47
N VAL A 84 -8.68 -9.35 26.41
CA VAL A 84 -7.92 -8.22 25.87
C VAL A 84 -7.31 -8.65 24.56
N HIS A 85 -7.76 -8.07 23.44
CA HIS A 85 -7.20 -8.40 22.14
C HIS A 85 -5.78 -7.85 21.97
N GLY A 86 -4.93 -8.66 21.34
CA GLY A 86 -3.59 -8.27 20.96
C GLY A 86 -3.60 -7.21 19.85
N LYS A 87 -2.66 -6.28 19.91
CA LYS A 87 -2.46 -5.24 18.89
C LYS A 87 -1.58 -5.81 17.77
N ASN A 88 -1.93 -5.52 16.52
CA ASN A 88 -1.10 -5.89 15.38
C ASN A 88 0.23 -5.15 15.43
N GLY A 89 1.29 -5.82 14.98
CA GLY A 89 2.55 -5.14 14.71
C GLY A 89 2.38 -4.20 13.52
N HIS A 90 3.08 -3.07 13.54
CA HIS A 90 3.07 -2.10 12.45
C HIS A 90 4.48 -1.54 12.23
N PRO A 91 4.83 -1.17 10.98
CA PRO A 91 6.11 -0.54 10.70
C PRO A 91 6.00 0.97 10.98
N GLU A 92 6.86 1.48 11.84
CA GLU A 92 7.10 2.91 11.95
C GLU A 92 8.18 3.33 10.95
N LEU A 93 7.81 4.21 10.00
CA LEU A 93 8.72 4.73 8.97
C LEU A 93 9.53 5.91 9.54
N LEU A 94 10.66 5.60 10.19
CA LEU A 94 11.54 6.59 10.83
C LEU A 94 12.19 7.55 9.85
N PHE A 95 12.38 7.14 8.59
CA PHE A 95 12.95 8.02 7.56
C PHE A 95 12.03 9.19 7.21
N LEU A 96 10.71 9.09 7.46
CA LEU A 96 9.77 10.20 7.25
C LEU A 96 9.77 11.14 8.47
N PRO A 97 9.61 12.47 8.26
CA PRO A 97 9.32 13.39 9.35
C PRO A 97 8.02 12.97 10.05
N GLU A 98 7.93 13.13 11.37
CA GLU A 98 6.75 12.73 12.17
C GLU A 98 5.42 13.23 11.59
N LYS A 99 5.40 14.45 11.04
CA LYS A 99 4.21 15.06 10.42
C LYS A 99 3.66 14.30 9.20
N PHE A 100 4.49 13.50 8.56
CA PHE A 100 4.15 12.69 7.38
C PHE A 100 4.14 11.19 7.68
N ARG A 101 4.34 10.79 8.94
CA ARG A 101 4.24 9.38 9.31
C ARG A 101 2.76 8.98 9.28
N PRO A 102 2.42 7.90 8.56
CA PRO A 102 1.05 7.39 8.55
C PRO A 102 0.67 6.88 9.94
N SER A 103 -0.61 7.00 10.29
CA SER A 103 -1.10 6.56 11.60
C SER A 103 -1.07 5.03 11.71
N PRO A 104 -0.84 4.47 12.91
CA PRO A 104 -0.85 3.02 13.16
C PRO A 104 -2.11 2.26 12.69
N GLU A 105 -3.25 2.95 12.62
CA GLU A 105 -4.53 2.37 12.17
C GLU A 105 -4.76 2.46 10.65
N SER A 106 -3.93 3.23 9.94
CA SER A 106 -4.01 3.34 8.49
C SER A 106 -3.19 2.24 7.81
N SER A 107 -3.81 1.52 6.87
CA SER A 107 -3.07 0.64 5.96
C SER A 107 -2.08 1.49 5.17
N ILE A 108 -0.81 1.42 5.53
CA ILE A 108 0.25 2.19 4.88
C ILE A 108 0.45 1.63 3.48
N ASN A 109 -0.11 2.30 2.47
CA ASN A 109 0.22 2.05 1.09
C ASN A 109 1.63 2.60 0.81
N LEU A 110 2.65 1.78 1.04
CA LEU A 110 4.06 2.09 0.75
C LEU A 110 4.29 2.54 -0.71
N ARG A 111 3.35 2.25 -1.62
CA ARG A 111 3.36 2.67 -3.03
C ARG A 111 3.06 4.16 -3.24
N GLU A 112 2.36 4.80 -2.33
CA GLU A 112 1.87 6.18 -2.51
C GLU A 112 2.81 7.24 -1.94
N LEU A 113 3.90 6.85 -1.28
CA LEU A 113 4.87 7.79 -0.73
C LEU A 113 5.76 8.36 -1.85
N PRO A 114 5.62 9.65 -2.23
CA PRO A 114 6.34 10.21 -3.37
C PRO A 114 7.75 10.70 -3.00
N VAL A 115 8.23 10.44 -1.79
CA VAL A 115 9.37 11.17 -1.24
C VAL A 115 10.66 10.35 -1.36
N MET A 116 11.53 10.80 -2.26
CA MET A 116 12.94 10.44 -2.25
C MET A 116 13.62 11.02 -1.00
N GLN A 117 13.58 10.29 0.09
CA GLN A 117 14.27 10.67 1.32
C GLN A 117 15.74 10.28 1.23
N LYS A 118 16.64 11.25 1.42
CA LYS A 118 18.07 10.97 1.59
C LYS A 118 18.33 10.35 2.95
N VAL A 119 19.19 9.35 2.97
CA VAL A 119 19.63 8.68 4.19
C VAL A 119 21.14 8.49 4.18
N THR A 120 21.69 8.45 5.38
CA THR A 120 23.13 8.20 5.62
C THR A 120 23.35 6.75 6.01
N GLU A 121 24.57 6.25 5.79
CA GLU A 121 24.93 4.91 6.25
C GLU A 121 24.79 4.82 7.79
N GLY A 122 24.17 3.74 8.27
CA GLY A 122 23.90 3.52 9.68
C GLY A 122 22.59 4.14 10.19
N GLN A 123 21.88 4.91 9.38
CA GLN A 123 20.60 5.49 9.76
C GLN A 123 19.49 4.42 9.85
N GLU A 124 18.66 4.50 10.88
CA GLU A 124 17.46 3.67 11.03
C GLU A 124 16.36 4.15 10.08
N LEU A 125 15.84 3.21 9.28
CA LEU A 125 14.82 3.49 8.27
C LEU A 125 13.44 3.13 8.78
N VAL A 126 13.32 1.95 9.38
CA VAL A 126 12.05 1.41 9.86
C VAL A 126 12.26 0.73 11.20
N ARG A 127 11.32 0.96 12.10
CA ARG A 127 11.17 0.22 13.34
C ARG A 127 9.90 -0.62 13.25
N VAL A 128 10.00 -1.92 13.49
CA VAL A 128 8.85 -2.82 13.49
C VAL A 128 8.37 -2.95 14.92
N GLU A 129 7.19 -2.42 15.22
CA GLU A 129 6.53 -2.70 16.49
C GLU A 129 6.04 -4.15 16.49
N GLN A 130 6.37 -4.87 17.56
CA GLN A 130 5.96 -6.27 17.71
C GLN A 130 4.48 -6.36 18.04
N ALA A 131 3.82 -7.39 17.51
CA ALA A 131 2.44 -7.67 17.86
C ALA A 131 2.35 -8.12 19.33
N THR A 132 1.31 -7.70 20.04
CA THR A 132 1.06 -8.17 21.40
C THR A 132 0.19 -9.42 21.37
N MET A 133 0.41 -10.33 22.31
CA MET A 133 -0.51 -11.44 22.53
C MET A 133 -1.81 -10.92 23.13
N GLY A 134 -2.93 -11.53 22.74
CA GLY A 134 -4.18 -11.30 23.44
C GLY A 134 -4.19 -12.06 24.78
N GLU A 135 -4.90 -11.53 25.76
CA GLU A 135 -5.19 -12.25 27.00
C GLU A 135 -6.62 -12.78 26.96
N ASP A 136 -6.76 -14.10 27.08
CA ASP A 136 -8.07 -14.73 27.14
C ASP A 136 -8.85 -14.25 28.37
N GLY A 137 -10.15 -14.06 28.14
CA GLY A 137 -11.13 -13.79 29.19
C GLY A 137 -11.83 -15.07 29.62
N TYR A 138 -12.69 -14.94 30.62
CA TYR A 138 -13.58 -16.03 31.04
C TYR A 138 -14.91 -15.46 31.55
N THR A 139 -16.00 -16.16 31.28
CA THR A 139 -17.31 -15.87 31.87
C THR A 139 -17.37 -16.39 33.31
N ILE A 140 -18.34 -15.89 34.08
CA ILE A 140 -18.64 -16.41 35.43
C ILE A 140 -19.09 -17.89 35.43
N THR A 141 -19.57 -18.37 34.27
CA THR A 141 -19.94 -19.77 34.02
C THR A 141 -18.75 -20.68 33.68
N GLY A 142 -17.53 -20.14 33.65
CA GLY A 142 -16.31 -20.90 33.36
C GLY A 142 -16.07 -21.15 31.87
N ARG A 143 -16.79 -20.47 30.97
CA ARG A 143 -16.50 -20.51 29.53
C ARG A 143 -15.33 -19.58 29.23
N LEU A 144 -14.34 -20.10 28.51
CA LEU A 144 -13.19 -19.31 28.07
C LEU A 144 -13.60 -18.43 26.88
N ILE A 145 -13.28 -17.14 26.96
CA ILE A 145 -13.47 -16.17 25.88
C ILE A 145 -12.11 -15.94 25.22
N THR A 146 -11.92 -16.48 24.03
CA THR A 146 -10.63 -16.41 23.33
C THR A 146 -10.32 -14.99 22.87
N ALA A 147 -9.11 -14.53 23.15
CA ALA A 147 -8.60 -13.28 22.62
C ALA A 147 -7.81 -13.51 21.34
N ASN A 148 -8.05 -12.64 20.35
CA ASN A 148 -7.24 -12.64 19.14
C ASN A 148 -5.84 -12.11 19.45
N SER A 149 -4.82 -12.85 19.03
CA SER A 149 -3.44 -12.36 19.01
C SER A 149 -3.22 -11.39 17.85
N GLY A 150 -2.38 -10.38 18.05
CA GLY A 150 -2.02 -9.46 16.98
C GLY A 150 -1.23 -10.16 15.87
N LYS A 151 -1.42 -9.71 14.62
CA LYS A 151 -0.64 -10.20 13.48
C LYS A 151 0.73 -9.54 13.46
N GLN A 152 1.78 -10.34 13.28
CA GLN A 152 3.14 -9.84 13.14
C GLN A 152 3.34 -9.20 11.75
N TYR A 153 3.87 -7.99 11.73
CA TYR A 153 4.26 -7.33 10.49
C TYR A 153 5.64 -7.79 10.02
N ARG A 154 5.77 -8.14 8.74
CA ARG A 154 7.04 -8.57 8.15
C ARG A 154 7.44 -7.64 7.02
N ILE A 155 8.57 -6.96 7.20
CA ILE A 155 9.23 -6.17 6.17
C ILE A 155 10.61 -6.74 5.92
N ARG A 156 11.08 -6.77 4.67
CA ARG A 156 12.39 -7.35 4.33
C ARG A 156 13.41 -6.26 4.00
N PRO A 157 14.68 -6.39 4.44
CA PRO A 157 15.75 -5.55 3.94
C PRO A 157 16.00 -5.88 2.47
N GLY A 158 15.97 -4.85 1.63
CA GLY A 158 16.36 -4.89 0.22
C GLY A 158 17.87 -4.60 0.03
N ARG A 159 18.22 -4.10 -1.17
CA ARG A 159 19.61 -3.71 -1.47
C ARG A 159 20.09 -2.58 -0.56
N ASN A 160 21.34 -2.67 -0.11
CA ASN A 160 22.00 -1.70 0.78
C ASN A 160 21.21 -1.38 2.07
N THR A 161 20.42 -2.33 2.57
CA THR A 161 19.82 -2.28 3.90
C THR A 161 20.09 -3.58 4.64
N ARG A 162 20.02 -3.54 5.97
CA ARG A 162 20.20 -4.71 6.84
C ARG A 162 19.30 -4.61 8.06
N PHE A 163 19.01 -5.74 8.68
CA PHE A 163 18.40 -5.72 10.02
C PHE A 163 19.45 -5.34 11.08
N ASN A 164 18.97 -4.78 12.19
CA ASN A 164 19.72 -4.78 13.43
C ASN A 164 19.85 -6.22 13.98
N PRO A 165 20.76 -6.48 14.94
CA PRO A 165 20.95 -7.81 15.51
C PRO A 165 19.68 -8.44 16.11
N GLU A 166 18.75 -7.61 16.57
CA GLU A 166 17.48 -8.03 17.18
C GLU A 166 16.33 -8.27 16.18
N GLY A 167 16.53 -7.91 14.91
CA GLY A 167 15.49 -8.03 13.87
C GLY A 167 14.31 -7.05 14.01
N THR A 168 14.43 -6.04 14.87
CA THR A 168 13.39 -5.03 15.15
C THR A 168 13.50 -3.79 14.28
N HIS A 169 14.69 -3.49 13.74
CA HIS A 169 14.96 -2.29 12.95
C HIS A 169 15.60 -2.63 11.61
N ILE A 170 15.24 -1.89 10.56
CA ILE A 170 15.96 -1.88 9.28
C ILE A 170 16.88 -0.65 9.26
N ILE A 171 18.15 -0.89 9.00
CA ILE A 171 19.23 0.10 8.98
C ILE A 171 19.76 0.23 7.55
N ALA A 172 20.07 1.46 7.14
CA ALA A 172 20.77 1.74 5.88
C ALA A 172 22.22 1.22 5.96
N ALA A 173 22.62 0.37 5.01
CA ALA A 173 24.00 -0.12 4.89
C ALA A 173 24.87 0.78 3.98
N SER A 174 24.31 1.80 3.36
CA SER A 174 25.03 2.79 2.55
C SER A 174 24.24 4.10 2.52
N GLU A 175 24.92 5.20 2.18
CA GLU A 175 24.26 6.47 1.89
C GLU A 175 23.52 6.44 0.54
N GLY A 176 22.38 7.15 0.46
CA GLY A 176 21.59 7.20 -0.76
C GLY A 176 20.16 7.64 -0.55
N ILE A 177 19.27 7.15 -1.41
CA ILE A 177 17.83 7.40 -1.35
C ILE A 177 17.08 6.13 -1.04
N VAL A 178 16.13 6.23 -0.13
CA VAL A 178 15.21 5.14 0.22
C VAL A 178 14.27 4.87 -0.95
N CYS A 179 14.26 3.62 -1.41
CA CYS A 179 13.34 3.10 -2.40
C CYS A 179 12.45 2.04 -1.74
N LEU A 180 11.15 2.25 -1.78
CA LEU A 180 10.16 1.32 -1.26
C LEU A 180 9.70 0.38 -2.38
N GLY A 181 9.97 -0.91 -2.23
CA GLY A 181 9.32 -1.98 -2.98
C GLY A 181 8.09 -2.51 -2.23
N ASN A 182 7.34 -3.44 -2.84
CA ASN A 182 6.10 -3.97 -2.28
C ASN A 182 6.24 -4.44 -0.81
N ASP A 183 7.29 -5.20 -0.48
CA ASP A 183 7.56 -5.73 0.87
C ASP A 183 9.01 -5.46 1.34
N SER A 184 9.74 -4.59 0.63
CA SER A 184 11.17 -4.42 0.83
C SER A 184 11.61 -2.98 0.77
N ILE A 185 12.56 -2.62 1.64
CA ILE A 185 13.17 -1.28 1.64
C ILE A 185 14.61 -1.39 1.17
N SER A 186 14.94 -0.71 0.07
CA SER A 186 16.31 -0.58 -0.42
C SER A 186 16.80 0.84 -0.30
N VAL A 187 18.12 1.00 -0.29
CA VAL A 187 18.78 2.30 -0.43
C VAL A 187 19.59 2.26 -1.72
N GLU A 188 19.36 3.21 -2.61
CA GLU A 188 20.10 3.32 -3.87
C GLU A 188 20.96 4.58 -3.88
N ARG A 189 22.17 4.48 -4.42
CA ARG A 189 23.07 5.64 -4.53
C ARG A 189 22.48 6.65 -5.51
N ILE A 190 22.65 7.93 -5.23
CA ILE A 190 22.21 8.99 -6.13
C ILE A 190 23.36 9.91 -6.54
N LYS A 191 23.42 10.22 -7.83
CA LYS A 191 24.28 11.25 -8.39
C LYS A 191 23.44 12.46 -8.81
N TYR A 192 23.75 13.62 -8.24
CA TYR A 192 23.14 14.88 -8.62
C TYR A 192 23.96 15.59 -9.68
N MET A 193 23.28 16.10 -10.69
CA MET A 193 23.88 16.90 -11.76
C MET A 193 22.98 18.09 -12.06
N ASP A 194 23.56 19.27 -12.29
CA ASP A 194 22.75 20.44 -12.62
C ASP A 194 22.28 20.39 -14.07
N LYS A 195 23.15 19.98 -14.99
CA LYS A 195 22.85 19.84 -16.42
C LYS A 195 23.79 18.82 -17.07
N VAL A 196 23.35 18.23 -18.17
CA VAL A 196 24.17 17.35 -19.00
C VAL A 196 24.30 17.98 -20.37
N ASP A 197 25.46 18.58 -20.61
CA ASP A 197 25.80 19.23 -21.88
C ASP A 197 26.88 18.45 -22.62
N GLY A 198 27.21 18.90 -23.84
CA GLY A 198 28.27 18.30 -24.66
C GLY A 198 29.65 18.25 -24.00
N SER A 199 29.88 19.01 -22.93
CA SER A 199 31.10 18.93 -22.11
C SER A 199 31.18 17.65 -21.27
N VAL A 200 30.05 17.10 -20.84
CA VAL A 200 29.98 15.84 -20.09
C VAL A 200 29.87 14.66 -21.04
N GLY A 201 29.04 14.81 -22.09
CA GLY A 201 28.82 13.82 -23.13
C GLY A 201 28.09 12.58 -22.63
N ARG A 202 28.82 11.60 -22.09
CA ARG A 202 28.29 10.29 -21.66
C ARG A 202 28.35 10.13 -20.15
N VAL A 203 27.21 9.87 -19.53
CA VAL A 203 27.07 9.59 -18.10
C VAL A 203 26.68 8.14 -17.92
N ARG A 204 27.49 7.36 -17.20
CA ARG A 204 27.16 6.00 -16.78
C ARG A 204 27.29 5.90 -15.27
N PHE A 205 26.24 5.47 -14.59
CA PHE A 205 26.21 5.39 -13.13
C PHE A 205 25.38 4.20 -12.64
N ASP A 206 25.94 3.39 -11.74
CA ASP A 206 25.23 2.27 -11.13
C ASP A 206 24.41 2.76 -9.92
N GLY A 207 23.24 3.33 -10.21
CA GLY A 207 22.33 3.91 -9.23
C GLY A 207 21.33 4.86 -9.86
N ILE A 208 20.84 5.82 -9.07
CA ILE A 208 19.92 6.87 -9.51
C ILE A 208 20.71 8.07 -10.02
N VAL A 209 20.36 8.59 -11.20
CA VAL A 209 20.88 9.87 -11.70
C VAL A 209 19.76 10.89 -11.67
N SER A 210 19.95 11.98 -10.92
CA SER A 210 19.01 13.10 -10.88
C SER A 210 19.66 14.34 -11.50
N VAL A 211 19.09 14.78 -12.61
CA VAL A 211 19.48 15.98 -13.34
C VAL A 211 18.46 17.07 -13.02
N ARG A 212 18.88 18.18 -12.40
CA ARG A 212 17.97 19.28 -12.05
C ARG A 212 17.50 20.06 -13.28
N GLY A 213 18.40 20.29 -14.23
CA GLY A 213 18.13 21.03 -15.46
C GLY A 213 17.91 20.12 -16.66
N ASN A 214 18.35 20.60 -17.82
CA ASN A 214 18.12 19.95 -19.11
C ASN A 214 19.26 18.98 -19.47
N ILE A 215 18.93 18.04 -20.36
CA ILE A 215 19.91 17.20 -21.06
C ILE A 215 19.97 17.68 -22.51
N SER A 216 21.13 18.18 -22.90
CA SER A 216 21.37 18.72 -24.24
C SER A 216 21.48 17.62 -25.30
N ASP A 217 21.38 18.04 -26.56
CA ASP A 217 21.56 17.18 -27.72
C ASP A 217 22.90 16.43 -27.70
N ARG A 218 22.91 15.23 -28.30
CA ARG A 218 24.08 14.34 -28.46
C ARG A 218 24.66 13.82 -27.13
N CYS A 219 23.90 13.86 -26.05
CA CYS A 219 24.28 13.26 -24.77
C CYS A 219 23.75 11.83 -24.61
N SER A 220 24.39 11.03 -23.77
CA SER A 220 23.93 9.68 -23.43
C SER A 220 23.99 9.43 -21.92
N VAL A 221 22.88 8.98 -21.34
CA VAL A 221 22.78 8.70 -19.89
C VAL A 221 22.32 7.26 -19.68
N GLU A 222 23.14 6.52 -18.91
CA GLU A 222 22.92 5.12 -18.53
C GLU A 222 22.89 5.00 -17.00
N ALA A 223 21.76 4.57 -16.45
CA ALA A 223 21.59 4.40 -15.00
C ALA A 223 20.61 3.28 -14.63
N VAL A 224 20.41 3.02 -13.33
CA VAL A 224 19.34 2.14 -12.84
C VAL A 224 18.00 2.86 -12.83
N ARG A 225 18.02 4.16 -12.50
CA ARG A 225 16.86 5.05 -12.57
C ARG A 225 17.32 6.43 -12.99
N ILE A 226 16.56 7.10 -13.84
CA ILE A 226 16.89 8.44 -14.34
C ILE A 226 15.75 9.40 -13.98
N GLU A 227 16.08 10.52 -13.35
CA GLU A 227 15.15 11.61 -13.09
C GLU A 227 15.70 12.91 -13.66
N VAL A 228 14.88 13.59 -14.47
CA VAL A 228 15.23 14.85 -15.12
C VAL A 228 14.17 15.88 -14.78
N GLY A 229 14.58 16.97 -14.12
CA GLY A 229 13.71 18.10 -13.77
C GLY A 229 13.41 19.04 -14.94
N GLY A 230 14.23 18.99 -16.00
CA GLY A 230 14.06 19.78 -17.21
C GLY A 230 13.57 18.98 -18.42
N SER A 231 13.91 19.48 -19.60
CA SER A 231 13.67 18.83 -20.89
C SER A 231 14.90 18.07 -21.39
N VAL A 232 14.66 17.09 -22.24
CA VAL A 232 15.68 16.26 -22.88
C VAL A 232 15.62 16.49 -24.37
N GLY A 233 16.74 16.93 -24.95
CA GLY A 233 16.90 17.09 -26.38
C GLY A 233 17.19 15.77 -27.10
N LYS A 234 17.95 15.86 -28.20
CA LYS A 234 18.37 14.73 -29.04
C LYS A 234 19.41 13.85 -28.35
N ALA A 235 19.03 13.20 -27.27
CA ALA A 235 19.86 12.39 -26.40
C ALA A 235 19.43 10.91 -26.40
N SER A 236 20.28 10.05 -25.83
CA SER A 236 19.97 8.65 -25.58
C SER A 236 19.87 8.38 -24.08
N LEU A 237 18.69 7.97 -23.62
CA LEU A 237 18.44 7.58 -22.23
C LEU A 237 18.26 6.07 -22.15
N ARG A 238 19.04 5.40 -21.29
CA ARG A 238 18.92 3.97 -21.04
C ARG A 238 18.86 3.71 -19.54
N SER A 239 17.77 3.09 -19.10
CA SER A 239 17.55 2.74 -17.71
C SER A 239 17.11 1.28 -17.57
N ILE A 240 17.59 0.59 -16.54
CA ILE A 240 17.12 -0.75 -16.19
C ILE A 240 15.78 -0.67 -15.45
N GLY A 241 15.59 0.36 -14.63
CA GLY A 241 14.34 0.68 -13.95
C GLY A 241 13.63 1.85 -14.62
N ASP A 242 13.02 2.72 -13.82
CA ASP A 242 12.15 3.79 -14.29
C ASP A 242 12.92 4.99 -14.84
N ILE A 243 12.25 5.76 -15.70
CA ILE A 243 12.70 7.07 -16.19
C ILE A 243 11.59 8.09 -15.95
N ARG A 244 11.93 9.22 -15.32
CA ARG A 244 11.01 10.34 -15.11
C ARG A 244 11.59 11.62 -15.70
N VAL A 245 10.81 12.31 -16.52
CA VAL A 245 11.15 13.59 -17.13
C VAL A 245 10.03 14.57 -16.86
N ALA A 246 10.30 15.58 -16.03
CA ALA A 246 9.27 16.51 -15.56
C ALA A 246 8.69 17.38 -16.70
N GLN A 247 9.49 17.73 -17.71
CA GLN A 247 9.03 18.49 -18.86
C GLN A 247 8.81 17.59 -20.08
N GLY A 248 9.81 17.46 -20.94
CA GLY A 248 9.58 16.97 -22.29
C GLY A 248 10.74 16.23 -22.90
N LEU A 249 10.42 15.27 -23.75
CA LEU A 249 11.35 14.55 -24.60
C LEU A 249 11.24 15.10 -26.03
N LYS A 250 12.35 15.54 -26.63
CA LYS A 250 12.39 16.07 -27.99
C LYS A 250 13.52 15.43 -28.79
N GLY A 251 13.18 14.59 -29.76
CA GLY A 251 14.17 13.90 -30.60
C GLY A 251 14.98 12.85 -29.84
N THR A 252 14.46 12.35 -28.72
CA THR A 252 15.19 11.46 -27.79
C THR A 252 15.00 9.99 -28.17
N VAL A 253 16.00 9.16 -27.90
CA VAL A 253 15.88 7.70 -27.93
C VAL A 253 15.88 7.18 -26.49
N VAL A 254 14.76 6.58 -26.07
CA VAL A 254 14.55 6.08 -24.71
C VAL A 254 14.46 4.56 -24.69
N GLN A 255 15.24 3.94 -23.81
CA GLN A 255 15.15 2.52 -23.48
C GLN A 255 14.95 2.36 -21.97
N CYS A 256 13.76 1.96 -21.57
CA CYS A 256 13.35 1.87 -20.17
C CYS A 256 12.98 0.42 -19.83
N GLY A 257 13.67 -0.18 -18.87
CA GLY A 257 13.35 -1.52 -18.35
C GLY A 257 12.21 -1.52 -17.32
N GLY A 258 11.80 -0.36 -16.82
CA GLY A 258 10.61 -0.17 -15.98
C GLY A 258 9.54 0.67 -16.68
N SER A 259 9.05 1.68 -15.96
CA SER A 259 8.04 2.63 -16.44
C SER A 259 8.65 3.97 -16.86
N LEU A 260 8.04 4.62 -17.86
CA LEU A 260 8.39 5.97 -18.31
C LEU A 260 7.30 6.96 -17.88
N HIS A 261 7.71 8.07 -17.28
CA HIS A 261 6.86 9.24 -17.10
C HIS A 261 7.51 10.45 -17.78
N ALA A 262 6.76 11.13 -18.64
CA ALA A 262 7.23 12.33 -19.34
C ALA A 262 6.09 13.35 -19.43
N GLY A 263 6.35 14.65 -19.29
CA GLY A 263 5.30 15.65 -19.50
C GLY A 263 4.81 15.67 -20.96
N ASN A 264 5.71 15.71 -21.93
CA ASN A 264 5.37 15.55 -23.36
C ASN A 264 6.45 14.81 -24.16
N MET A 265 6.08 14.33 -25.35
CA MET A 265 6.98 13.58 -26.25
C MET A 265 6.87 14.09 -27.68
N VAL A 266 7.99 14.50 -28.27
CA VAL A 266 8.06 15.02 -29.65
C VAL A 266 9.21 14.34 -30.39
N ASP A 267 8.95 13.83 -31.60
CA ASP A 267 9.95 13.15 -32.44
C ASP A 267 10.77 12.09 -31.70
N THR A 268 10.14 11.41 -30.73
CA THR A 268 10.84 10.55 -29.76
C THR A 268 10.62 9.08 -30.11
N GLN A 269 11.67 8.27 -29.96
CA GLN A 269 11.56 6.82 -30.04
C GLN A 269 11.74 6.22 -28.65
N ALA A 270 10.68 5.65 -28.09
CA ALA A 270 10.69 5.09 -26.75
C ALA A 270 10.32 3.60 -26.76
N SER A 271 11.18 2.78 -26.15
CA SER A 271 10.91 1.37 -25.88
C SER A 271 10.89 1.15 -24.37
N ILE A 272 9.72 0.79 -23.86
CA ILE A 272 9.39 0.81 -22.44
C ILE A 272 8.84 -0.56 -22.07
N PHE A 273 9.44 -1.21 -21.08
CA PHE A 273 9.06 -2.57 -20.72
C PHE A 273 7.68 -2.65 -20.08
N ASP A 274 7.33 -1.70 -19.22
CA ASP A 274 6.10 -1.77 -18.42
C ASP A 274 5.09 -0.68 -18.84
N HIS A 275 4.91 0.36 -18.04
CA HIS A 275 3.94 1.43 -18.26
C HIS A 275 4.57 2.71 -18.80
N ALA A 276 3.85 3.40 -19.67
CA ALA A 276 4.19 4.74 -20.14
C ALA A 276 3.07 5.72 -19.81
N VAL A 277 3.42 6.77 -19.07
CA VAL A 277 2.51 7.84 -18.69
C VAL A 277 3.04 9.13 -19.28
N VAL A 278 2.19 9.82 -20.04
CA VAL A 278 2.50 11.12 -20.61
C VAL A 278 1.50 12.14 -20.08
N ASP A 279 1.96 13.30 -19.62
CA ASP A 279 1.02 14.24 -19.00
C ASP A 279 0.20 15.01 -20.03
N GLU A 280 0.82 15.56 -21.07
CA GLU A 280 0.17 16.45 -22.03
C GLU A 280 -0.09 15.80 -23.40
N PHE A 281 0.94 15.57 -24.21
CA PHE A 281 0.75 15.13 -25.60
C PHE A 281 1.93 14.32 -26.15
N ILE A 282 1.65 13.57 -27.22
CA ILE A 282 2.63 12.81 -28.00
C ILE A 282 2.55 13.23 -29.47
N LEU A 283 3.68 13.66 -30.02
CA LEU A 283 3.80 14.15 -31.40
C LEU A 283 4.89 13.39 -32.18
N ASN A 284 4.56 12.93 -33.38
CA ASN A 284 5.49 12.31 -34.35
C ASN A 284 6.43 11.26 -33.72
N SER A 285 5.94 10.52 -32.74
CA SER A 285 6.77 9.67 -31.89
C SER A 285 6.46 8.19 -32.11
N LYS A 286 7.46 7.35 -31.91
CA LYS A 286 7.33 5.89 -31.94
C LYS A 286 7.46 5.36 -30.52
N VAL A 287 6.33 5.02 -29.91
CA VAL A 287 6.26 4.60 -28.50
C VAL A 287 5.81 3.15 -28.43
N PHE A 288 6.67 2.31 -27.88
CA PHE A 288 6.44 0.88 -27.72
C PHE A 288 6.43 0.53 -26.23
N CYS A 289 5.26 0.21 -25.70
CA CYS A 289 5.04 -0.12 -24.29
C CYS A 289 4.70 -1.60 -24.14
N GLY A 290 5.23 -2.26 -23.11
CA GLY A 290 4.88 -3.65 -22.87
C GLY A 290 3.51 -3.83 -22.23
N SER A 291 3.06 -2.88 -21.40
CA SER A 291 1.79 -2.96 -20.68
C SER A 291 0.81 -1.86 -21.10
N THR A 292 0.88 -0.68 -20.49
CA THR A 292 -0.14 0.39 -20.65
C THR A 292 0.51 1.68 -21.14
N LEU A 293 -0.12 2.36 -22.10
CA LEU A 293 0.22 3.73 -22.49
C LEU A 293 -0.95 4.65 -22.14
N GLN A 294 -0.71 5.68 -21.33
CA GLN A 294 -1.74 6.62 -20.89
C GLN A 294 -1.31 8.07 -21.09
N ILE A 295 -2.21 8.89 -21.62
CA ILE A 295 -2.12 10.35 -21.55
C ILE A 295 -3.04 10.86 -20.44
N ASN A 296 -2.53 11.66 -19.51
CA ASN A 296 -3.26 12.13 -18.33
C ASN A 296 -4.14 13.35 -18.61
N ALA A 297 -3.69 14.30 -19.43
CA ALA A 297 -4.42 15.53 -19.71
C ALA A 297 -5.77 15.25 -20.39
N THR A 298 -6.81 15.93 -19.91
CA THR A 298 -8.16 15.89 -20.51
C THR A 298 -8.15 16.37 -21.95
N ASP A 299 -7.37 17.41 -22.26
CA ASP A 299 -7.16 17.93 -23.61
C ASP A 299 -5.91 17.34 -24.29
N GLY A 300 -5.34 16.30 -23.70
CA GLY A 300 -4.15 15.65 -24.22
C GLY A 300 -4.41 14.94 -25.55
N TYR A 301 -3.43 14.96 -26.43
CA TYR A 301 -3.57 14.41 -27.77
C TYR A 301 -2.34 13.64 -28.24
N ALA A 302 -2.60 12.66 -29.09
CA ALA A 302 -1.58 11.94 -29.84
C ALA A 302 -1.73 12.25 -31.32
N CYS A 303 -0.67 12.73 -31.98
CA CYS A 303 -0.71 13.03 -33.41
C CYS A 303 0.62 12.71 -34.09
N GLY A 304 0.55 11.85 -35.11
CA GLY A 304 1.70 11.43 -35.90
C GLY A 304 2.55 10.37 -35.19
N GLY A 305 2.89 9.32 -35.92
CA GLY A 305 3.78 8.26 -35.45
C GLY A 305 3.03 6.98 -35.09
N VAL A 306 3.66 6.18 -34.23
CA VAL A 306 3.26 4.79 -33.95
C VAL A 306 3.20 4.59 -32.44
N LEU A 307 2.00 4.37 -31.90
CA LEU A 307 1.76 4.13 -30.49
C LEU A 307 1.31 2.69 -30.28
N GLN A 308 2.03 1.95 -29.45
CA GLN A 308 1.79 0.53 -29.25
C GLN A 308 1.89 0.18 -27.79
N ALA A 309 0.92 -0.60 -27.31
CA ALA A 309 0.93 -1.11 -25.95
C ALA A 309 0.44 -2.57 -25.92
N GLY A 310 0.96 -3.36 -24.99
CA GLY A 310 0.54 -4.76 -24.89
C GLY A 310 -0.90 -4.93 -24.38
N ASN A 311 -1.34 -4.10 -23.43
CA ASN A 311 -2.60 -4.32 -22.72
C ASN A 311 -3.64 -3.23 -22.99
N LEU A 312 -3.27 -1.95 -22.81
CA LEU A 312 -4.22 -0.84 -22.94
C LEU A 312 -3.53 0.44 -23.42
N ILE A 313 -4.20 1.15 -24.33
CA ILE A 313 -3.86 2.52 -24.72
C ILE A 313 -5.02 3.42 -24.30
N ARG A 314 -4.76 4.40 -23.43
CA ARG A 314 -5.72 5.40 -22.97
C ARG A 314 -5.29 6.78 -23.47
N LEU A 315 -6.04 7.29 -24.44
CA LEU A 315 -5.82 8.60 -25.05
C LEU A 315 -7.10 9.42 -24.94
N SER A 316 -6.99 10.71 -24.64
CA SER A 316 -8.14 11.61 -24.61
C SER A 316 -8.56 12.00 -26.03
N ASN A 317 -7.60 12.44 -26.85
CA ASN A 317 -7.82 12.82 -28.25
C ASN A 317 -6.75 12.23 -29.18
N VAL A 318 -7.12 11.98 -30.44
CA VAL A 318 -6.20 11.58 -31.51
C VAL A 318 -6.29 12.63 -32.64
N GLY A 319 -5.14 13.15 -33.07
CA GLY A 319 -5.05 14.29 -33.98
C GLY A 319 -4.80 15.62 -33.25
N LEU A 320 -4.46 16.65 -34.03
CA LEU A 320 -4.25 17.98 -33.47
C LEU A 320 -5.58 18.56 -32.93
N PRO A 321 -5.57 19.25 -31.78
CA PRO A 321 -6.76 19.93 -31.29
C PRO A 321 -7.19 20.96 -32.33
N VAL A 322 -8.44 20.87 -32.78
CA VAL A 322 -8.98 21.78 -33.78
C VAL A 322 -9.17 23.15 -33.13
N ASP A 323 -8.31 24.11 -33.49
CA ASP A 323 -8.47 25.51 -33.09
C ASP A 323 -9.82 26.03 -33.60
N LYS A 324 -10.82 26.16 -32.71
CA LYS A 324 -12.13 26.78 -33.03
C LYS A 324 -12.02 28.23 -33.55
N LYS A 325 -10.82 28.83 -33.51
CA LYS A 325 -10.52 30.19 -33.99
C LYS A 325 -9.88 30.26 -35.39
N ARG A 326 -9.47 29.13 -36.01
CA ARG A 326 -8.88 29.10 -37.36
C ARG A 326 -9.92 28.83 -38.46
N LYS A 327 -11.08 29.49 -38.42
CA LYS A 327 -12.04 29.43 -39.54
C LYS A 327 -11.64 30.26 -40.76
N ASN A 328 -10.69 31.20 -40.62
CA ASN A 328 -10.29 32.08 -41.71
C ASN A 328 -8.78 32.07 -41.90
N LYS A 329 -8.23 31.02 -42.51
CA LYS A 329 -7.03 31.13 -43.34
C LYS A 329 -7.03 29.99 -44.35
N SER A 330 -7.37 30.35 -45.57
CA SER A 330 -7.06 29.59 -46.77
C SER A 330 -5.54 29.39 -46.85
N SER A 331 -5.10 28.15 -46.78
CA SER A 331 -3.79 27.76 -47.29
C SER A 331 -3.97 26.44 -48.03
N ASN A 332 -3.89 26.55 -49.35
CA ASN A 332 -3.54 25.45 -50.23
C ASN A 332 -2.24 24.84 -49.74
N GLU A 333 -2.29 23.60 -49.31
CA GLU A 333 -1.26 22.58 -49.49
C GLU A 333 -1.89 21.25 -49.09
N GLN A 334 -1.83 20.26 -49.97
CA GLN A 334 -2.21 18.87 -49.69
C GLN A 334 -1.16 18.26 -48.74
N GLU A 335 -1.06 18.76 -47.51
CA GLU A 335 -0.36 18.03 -46.46
C GLU A 335 -1.25 16.85 -46.08
N ILE A 336 -0.81 15.64 -46.42
CA ILE A 336 -1.41 14.41 -45.93
C ILE A 336 -1.43 14.53 -44.40
N PRO A 337 -2.60 14.52 -43.74
CA PRO A 337 -2.66 14.68 -42.31
C PRO A 337 -1.80 13.59 -41.66
N PRO A 338 -0.96 13.93 -40.67
CA PRO A 338 -0.05 12.97 -40.06
C PRO A 338 -0.85 11.77 -39.54
N GLN A 339 -0.59 10.61 -40.14
CA GLN A 339 -1.24 9.37 -39.74
C GLN A 339 -0.69 8.91 -38.39
N THR A 340 -1.60 8.54 -37.49
CA THR A 340 -1.27 8.01 -36.18
C THR A 340 -1.69 6.55 -36.15
N LEU A 341 -0.72 5.65 -36.07
CA LEU A 341 -0.98 4.22 -35.98
C LEU A 341 -1.05 3.82 -34.51
N ILE A 342 -2.15 3.18 -34.11
CA ILE A 342 -2.39 2.75 -32.73
C ILE A 342 -2.65 1.26 -32.74
N GLU A 343 -1.85 0.50 -31.98
CA GLU A 343 -2.02 -0.95 -31.88
C GLU A 343 -2.00 -1.39 -30.42
N VAL A 344 -2.92 -2.29 -30.06
CA VAL A 344 -3.07 -2.86 -28.72
C VAL A 344 -3.09 -4.39 -28.82
N GLY A 345 -2.59 -5.09 -27.81
CA GLY A 345 -2.78 -6.55 -27.67
C GLY A 345 -1.57 -7.40 -28.08
N ILE A 346 -0.46 -6.78 -28.50
CA ILE A 346 0.76 -7.52 -28.85
C ILE A 346 1.86 -7.13 -27.88
N SER A 347 2.32 -8.09 -27.08
CA SER A 347 3.45 -7.89 -26.16
C SER A 347 4.74 -7.58 -26.95
N LEU A 348 5.65 -6.80 -26.35
CA LEU A 348 6.95 -6.48 -26.96
C LEU A 348 7.74 -7.72 -27.39
N LYS A 349 7.65 -8.82 -26.62
CA LYS A 349 8.34 -10.09 -26.92
C LYS A 349 7.73 -10.76 -28.14
N ASN A 350 6.41 -10.90 -28.17
CA ASN A 350 5.70 -11.53 -29.29
C ASN A 350 5.87 -10.69 -30.56
N ARG A 351 5.96 -9.37 -30.43
CA ARG A 351 6.22 -8.48 -31.56
C ARG A 351 7.63 -8.63 -32.12
N LYS A 352 8.66 -8.73 -31.27
CA LYS A 352 10.03 -8.97 -31.75
C LYS A 352 10.09 -10.26 -32.58
N GLN A 353 9.43 -11.32 -32.09
CA GLN A 353 9.31 -12.58 -32.82
C GLN A 353 8.50 -12.44 -34.11
N PHE A 354 7.37 -11.73 -34.08
CA PHE A 354 6.56 -11.48 -35.27
C PHE A 354 7.32 -10.71 -36.35
N ASN A 355 8.01 -9.63 -35.97
CA ASN A 355 8.82 -8.83 -36.89
C ASN A 355 10.00 -9.65 -37.46
N GLU A 356 10.63 -10.50 -36.65
CA GLU A 356 11.68 -11.43 -37.13
C GLU A 356 11.11 -12.46 -38.12
N LEU A 357 9.93 -13.02 -37.85
CA LEU A 357 9.24 -13.94 -38.73
C LEU A 357 8.82 -13.27 -40.05
N GLU A 358 8.27 -12.05 -39.99
CA GLU A 358 7.87 -11.28 -41.16
C GLU A 358 9.08 -10.94 -42.03
N LYS A 359 10.21 -10.56 -41.40
CA LYS A 359 11.46 -10.32 -42.10
C LYS A 359 11.96 -11.57 -42.81
N ARG A 360 11.97 -12.73 -42.12
CA ARG A 360 12.35 -14.02 -42.73
C ARG A 360 11.41 -14.42 -43.87
N ALA A 361 10.10 -14.23 -43.70
CA ALA A 361 9.11 -14.53 -44.74
C ALA A 361 9.32 -13.67 -46.00
N ARG A 362 9.61 -12.37 -45.83
CA ARG A 362 9.97 -11.50 -46.96
C ARG A 362 11.28 -11.91 -47.62
N GLU A 363 12.32 -12.21 -46.83
CA GLU A 363 13.60 -12.71 -47.36
C GLU A 363 13.42 -14.01 -48.16
N SER A 364 12.59 -14.94 -47.68
CA SER A 364 12.26 -16.18 -48.43
C SER A 364 11.44 -15.92 -49.69
N LEU A 365 10.52 -14.95 -49.68
CA LEU A 365 9.75 -14.57 -50.86
C LEU A 365 10.65 -13.97 -51.93
N TYR A 366 11.59 -13.10 -51.56
CA TYR A 366 12.56 -12.54 -52.49
C TYR A 366 13.47 -13.63 -53.08
N ALA A 367 13.96 -14.56 -52.26
CA ALA A 367 14.76 -15.69 -52.75
C ALA A 367 14.00 -16.58 -53.74
N LEU A 368 12.72 -16.89 -53.47
CA LEU A 368 11.86 -17.64 -54.39
C LEU A 368 11.59 -16.88 -55.69
N GLN A 369 11.52 -15.55 -55.63
CA GLN A 369 11.27 -14.70 -56.79
C GLN A 369 12.50 -14.59 -57.69
N ASP A 370 13.71 -14.61 -57.11
CA ASP A 370 14.98 -14.66 -57.83
C ASP A 370 15.24 -16.06 -58.45
N ASP A 371 14.81 -17.15 -57.81
CA ASP A 371 14.92 -18.51 -58.36
C ASP A 371 13.94 -18.78 -59.53
N LEU A 372 12.89 -17.96 -59.67
CA LEU A 372 11.87 -18.06 -60.73
C LEU A 372 12.18 -17.21 -61.97
N SER A 373 13.18 -16.32 -61.89
CA SER A 373 13.66 -15.47 -62.98
C SER A 373 14.97 -15.99 -63.56
#